data_AF-A0AAW9IHY4-F1
#
_entry.id   AF-A0AAW9IHY4-F1
#
_cell.length_a   1.000
_cell.length_b   1.000
_cell.length_c   1.000
_cell.angle_alpha   90.00
_cell.angle_beta   90.00
_cell.angle_gamma   90.00
#
_symmetry.space_group_name_H-M   'P 1'
#
loop_
_entity.id
_entity.type
_entity.pdbx_description
1 polymer ?
#
loop_
_entity_poly.entity_id
_entity_poly.type
_entity_poly.pdbx_seq_one_letter_code
_entity_poly.pdbx_strand_id
1 'polypeptide(L)'
;SSMGVFDILGPIMVGPSSSHTAGAARLGKVARTIAGDEVVEVTFLLHGSFGKTYKGHGTDRALVAGIMGMDPSDERLRDSLEIAKEKGIKITFKDEDLGDYHPNTVRFLMKCKNGKECDVIG
;
A
#
# COMPACT_ATOMS: atom_id res chain seq x y z
N SER A 1 10.40 -24.40 1.75
CA SER A 1 11.20 -23.16 1.81
C SER A 1 10.95 -22.37 0.54
N SER A 2 10.28 -21.22 0.62
CA SER A 2 10.30 -20.21 -0.46
C SER A 2 9.69 -18.91 0.05
N MET A 3 10.34 -18.23 1.01
CA MET A 3 10.12 -16.81 1.19
C MET A 3 11.14 -16.09 0.30
N GLY A 4 10.73 -15.82 -0.94
CA GLY A 4 11.49 -14.96 -1.84
C GLY A 4 11.30 -13.52 -1.39
N VAL A 5 12.18 -13.03 -0.52
CA VAL A 5 12.27 -11.60 -0.20
C VAL A 5 12.90 -10.91 -1.42
N PHE A 6 12.09 -10.14 -2.15
CA PHE A 6 12.57 -9.25 -3.20
C PHE A 6 12.49 -7.83 -2.66
N ASP A 7 13.58 -7.31 -2.11
CA ASP A 7 13.65 -5.90 -1.72
C ASP A 7 13.67 -5.02 -2.98
N ILE A 8 12.48 -4.64 -3.46
CA ILE A 8 12.34 -3.66 -4.53
C ILE A 8 12.11 -2.30 -3.86
N LEU A 9 13.15 -1.45 -3.92
CA LEU A 9 13.08 -0.05 -3.51
C LEU A 9 12.15 0.70 -4.48
N GLY A 10 10.96 1.04 -4.01
CA GLY A 10 10.00 1.87 -4.74
C GLY A 10 10.55 3.27 -5.01
N PRO A 11 9.98 3.98 -6.00
CA PRO A 11 10.41 5.34 -6.35
C PRO A 11 10.13 6.31 -5.18
N ILE A 12 11.17 7.02 -4.72
CA ILE A 12 11.04 8.09 -3.73
C ILE A 12 10.23 9.26 -4.33
N MET A 13 9.08 9.61 -3.73
CA MET A 13 8.29 10.78 -4.12
C MET A 13 8.29 11.84 -3.02
N VAL A 14 8.79 13.03 -3.35
CA VAL A 14 8.73 14.24 -2.50
C VAL A 14 7.62 15.16 -3.02
N GLY A 15 6.62 15.51 -2.20
CA GLY A 15 5.53 16.43 -2.57
C GLY A 15 4.73 16.99 -1.37
N PRO A 16 4.14 18.21 -1.46
CA PRO A 16 3.52 18.94 -0.33
C PRO A 16 2.18 18.34 0.10
N SER A 17 1.66 18.70 1.28
CA SER A 17 0.65 17.96 2.08
C SER A 17 -0.63 17.40 1.41
N SER A 18 -1.10 17.86 0.23
CA SER A 18 -2.17 17.15 -0.53
C SER A 18 -1.67 15.90 -1.28
N SER A 19 -0.35 15.69 -1.30
CA SER A 19 0.38 14.56 -1.88
C SER A 19 0.23 13.27 -1.09
N HIS A 20 -0.26 13.26 0.15
CA HIS A 20 -0.28 12.03 0.96
C HIS A 20 -1.24 10.99 0.38
N THR A 21 -2.48 11.38 0.09
CA THR A 21 -3.49 10.48 -0.53
C THR A 21 -3.05 10.07 -1.94
N ALA A 22 -2.63 11.03 -2.77
CA ALA A 22 -2.22 10.72 -4.14
C ALA A 22 -0.93 9.90 -4.21
N GLY A 23 0.03 10.18 -3.33
CA GLY A 23 1.28 9.44 -3.17
C GLY A 23 1.02 8.02 -2.67
N ALA A 24 0.20 7.84 -1.63
CA ALA A 24 -0.20 6.54 -1.13
C ALA A 24 -0.89 5.67 -2.20
N ALA A 25 -1.81 6.25 -2.97
CA ALA A 25 -2.45 5.54 -4.08
C ALA A 25 -1.44 5.13 -5.17
N ARG A 26 -0.48 6.00 -5.50
CA ARG A 26 0.61 5.68 -6.44
C ARG A 26 1.52 4.56 -5.91
N LEU A 27 1.91 4.62 -4.64
CA LEU A 27 2.72 3.57 -4.01
C LEU A 27 2.01 2.22 -4.07
N GLY A 28 0.72 2.17 -3.69
CA GLY A 28 -0.08 0.95 -3.80
C GLY A 28 -0.19 0.43 -5.23
N LYS A 29 -0.33 1.32 -6.22
CA LYS A 29 -0.41 0.94 -7.64
C LYS A 29 0.91 0.37 -8.15
N VAL A 30 2.04 0.96 -7.77
CA VAL A 30 3.38 0.45 -8.10
C VAL A 30 3.61 -0.91 -7.43
N ALA A 31 3.29 -1.05 -6.15
CA ALA A 31 3.40 -2.32 -5.44
C ALA A 31 2.56 -3.43 -6.11
N ARG A 32 1.33 -3.12 -6.54
CA ARG A 32 0.48 -4.03 -7.34
C ARG A 32 1.13 -4.41 -8.67
N THR A 33 1.71 -3.46 -9.39
CA THR A 33 2.41 -3.74 -10.65
C THR A 33 3.60 -4.69 -10.43
N ILE A 34 4.35 -4.51 -9.34
CA ILE A 34 5.45 -5.40 -8.95
C ILE A 34 4.95 -6.79 -8.56
N ALA A 35 3.81 -6.87 -7.86
CA ALA A 35 3.18 -8.14 -7.51
C ALA A 35 2.89 -8.99 -8.76
N GLY A 36 2.42 -8.35 -9.83
CA GLY A 36 2.25 -8.97 -11.15
C GLY A 36 1.05 -9.91 -11.26
N ASP A 37 0.20 -9.97 -10.23
CA ASP A 37 -1.06 -10.72 -10.19
C ASP A 37 -2.03 -10.05 -9.20
N GLU A 38 -3.27 -10.54 -9.13
CA GLU A 38 -4.31 -10.07 -8.20
C GLU A 38 -3.90 -10.32 -6.74
N VAL A 39 -3.82 -9.24 -5.94
CA VAL A 39 -3.52 -9.29 -4.51
C VAL A 39 -4.77 -9.71 -3.73
N VAL A 40 -4.66 -10.79 -2.94
CA VAL A 40 -5.76 -11.35 -2.12
C VAL A 40 -5.58 -11.06 -0.63
N GLU A 41 -4.36 -10.73 -0.20
CA GLU A 41 -4.05 -10.32 1.17
C GLU A 41 -2.91 -9.31 1.13
N VAL A 42 -3.03 -8.24 1.92
CA VAL A 42 -1.96 -7.26 2.10
C VAL A 42 -1.89 -6.76 3.54
N THR A 43 -0.67 -6.71 4.07
CA THR A 43 -0.34 -5.98 5.30
C THR A 43 0.48 -4.76 4.94
N PHE A 44 -0.03 -3.58 5.32
CA PHE A 44 0.68 -2.31 5.21
C PHE A 44 1.39 -2.02 6.54
N LEU A 45 2.72 -2.02 6.54
CA LEU A 45 3.53 -1.53 7.65
C LEU A 45 3.84 -0.06 7.40
N LEU A 46 3.22 0.80 8.20
CA LEU A 46 3.24 2.24 8.03
C LEU A 46 4.30 2.85 8.92
N HIS A 47 5.26 3.54 8.30
CA HIS A 47 6.33 4.20 9.03
C HIS A 47 6.01 5.67 9.32
N GLY A 48 6.57 6.19 10.41
CA GLY A 48 6.62 7.62 10.71
C GLY A 48 5.25 8.32 10.69
N SER A 49 5.10 9.28 9.77
CA SER A 49 3.90 10.11 9.68
C SER A 49 2.69 9.33 9.15
N PHE A 50 2.90 8.31 8.30
CA PHE A 50 1.81 7.48 7.78
C PHE A 50 1.17 6.65 8.89
N GLY A 51 1.97 6.03 9.75
CA GLY A 51 1.46 5.23 10.86
C GLY A 51 0.63 6.04 11.87
N LYS A 52 0.98 7.32 12.04
CA LYS A 52 0.26 8.24 12.93
C LYS A 52 -1.05 8.79 12.36
N THR A 53 -1.17 8.92 11.04
CA THR A 53 -2.26 9.72 10.42
C THR A 53 -3.18 8.92 9.49
N TYR A 54 -2.93 7.62 9.27
CA TYR A 54 -3.58 6.87 8.18
C TYR A 54 -5.11 6.82 8.22
N LYS A 55 -5.72 6.71 9.40
CA LYS A 55 -7.19 6.61 9.58
C LYS A 55 -7.95 7.92 9.39
N GLY A 56 -7.28 9.07 9.50
CA GLY A 56 -7.94 10.39 9.46
C GLY A 56 -7.82 11.12 8.13
N HIS A 57 -6.80 10.79 7.33
CA HIS A 57 -6.42 11.57 6.14
C HIS A 57 -6.65 10.81 4.82
N GLY A 58 -7.32 9.65 4.87
CA GLY A 58 -7.64 8.83 3.70
C GLY A 58 -6.43 8.09 3.11
N THR A 59 -5.31 8.02 3.83
CA THR A 59 -4.11 7.27 3.43
C THR A 59 -4.41 5.77 3.37
N ASP A 60 -5.17 5.25 4.34
CA ASP A 60 -5.65 3.87 4.37
C ASP A 60 -6.42 3.51 3.09
N ARG A 61 -7.39 4.36 2.74
CA ARG A 61 -8.21 4.22 1.56
C ARG A 61 -7.39 4.36 0.28
N ALA A 62 -6.43 5.29 0.25
CA ALA A 62 -5.56 5.49 -0.89
C ALA A 62 -4.64 4.30 -1.14
N LEU A 63 -3.97 3.76 -0.12
CA LEU A 63 -3.16 2.55 -0.22
C LEU A 63 -4.01 1.39 -0.76
N VAL A 64 -5.22 1.22 -0.20
CA VAL A 64 -6.15 0.15 -0.60
C VAL A 64 -6.69 0.34 -2.02
N ALA A 65 -6.96 1.57 -2.44
CA ALA A 65 -7.32 1.87 -3.82
C ALA A 65 -6.17 1.54 -4.78
N GLY A 66 -4.95 1.91 -4.39
CA GLY A 66 -3.72 1.64 -5.13
C GLY A 66 -3.49 0.14 -5.39
N ILE A 67 -3.58 -0.73 -4.36
CA ILE A 67 -3.36 -2.18 -4.59
C ILE A 67 -4.46 -2.82 -5.44
N MET A 68 -5.65 -2.21 -5.51
CA MET A 68 -6.71 -2.61 -6.43
C MET A 68 -6.54 -2.02 -7.84
N GLY A 69 -5.53 -1.17 -8.05
CA GLY A 69 -5.18 -0.59 -9.35
C GLY A 69 -5.92 0.71 -9.68
N MET A 70 -6.62 1.31 -8.73
CA MET A 70 -7.32 2.58 -8.91
C MET A 70 -6.33 3.74 -9.04
N ASP A 71 -6.74 4.78 -9.75
CA ASP A 71 -5.97 6.02 -9.85
C ASP A 71 -6.27 6.98 -8.67
N PRO A 72 -5.34 7.87 -8.30
CA PRO A 72 -5.55 8.84 -7.22
C PRO A 72 -6.79 9.73 -7.36
N SER A 73 -7.25 9.95 -8.60
CA SER A 73 -8.43 10.75 -8.93
C SER A 73 -9.71 9.92 -9.05
N ASP A 74 -9.65 8.60 -8.84
CA ASP A 74 -10.82 7.72 -8.90
C ASP A 74 -11.78 8.05 -7.76
N GLU A 75 -13.03 8.33 -8.10
CA GLU A 75 -14.09 8.66 -7.13
C GLU A 75 -14.32 7.53 -6.12
N ARG A 76 -14.09 6.27 -6.54
CA ARG A 76 -14.25 5.06 -5.73
C ARG A 76 -13.17 4.92 -4.66
N LEU A 77 -12.12 5.75 -4.68
CA LEU A 77 -11.06 5.73 -3.67
C LEU A 77 -11.64 5.87 -2.26
N ARG A 78 -12.70 6.67 -2.09
CA ARG A 78 -13.34 6.89 -0.78
C ARG A 78 -13.97 5.61 -0.21
N ASP A 79 -14.37 4.67 -1.07
CA ASP A 79 -15.05 3.43 -0.72
C ASP A 79 -14.13 2.21 -0.86
N SER A 80 -12.83 2.42 -1.07
CA SER A 80 -11.87 1.36 -1.39
C SER A 80 -11.79 0.25 -0.34
N LEU A 81 -11.96 0.59 0.95
CA LEU A 81 -12.00 -0.40 2.04
C LEU A 81 -13.22 -1.31 1.95
N GLU A 82 -14.38 -0.76 1.59
CA GLU A 82 -15.60 -1.54 1.40
C GLU A 82 -15.49 -2.42 0.15
N ILE A 83 -15.03 -1.85 -0.97
CA ILE A 83 -14.81 -2.58 -2.22
C ILE A 83 -13.79 -3.73 -2.02
N ALA A 84 -12.72 -3.50 -1.25
CA ALA A 84 -11.75 -4.54 -0.93
C ALA A 84 -12.39 -5.68 -0.12
N LYS A 85 -13.26 -5.35 0.84
CA LYS A 85 -14.01 -6.34 1.62
C LYS A 85 -14.97 -7.15 0.75
N GLU A 86 -15.69 -6.51 -0.16
CA GLU A 86 -16.59 -7.19 -1.12
C GLU A 86 -15.82 -8.12 -2.06
N LYS A 87 -14.62 -7.73 -2.47
CA LYS A 87 -13.70 -8.57 -3.26
C LYS A 87 -13.02 -9.67 -2.44
N GLY A 88 -13.22 -9.72 -1.13
CA GLY A 88 -12.60 -10.71 -0.24
C GLY A 88 -11.11 -10.50 -0.02
N ILE A 89 -10.58 -9.29 -0.28
CA ILE A 89 -9.18 -8.96 -0.06
C ILE A 89 -8.97 -8.71 1.44
N LYS A 90 -8.05 -9.45 2.04
CA LYS A 90 -7.71 -9.28 3.46
C LYS A 90 -6.74 -8.11 3.62
N ILE A 91 -7.15 -7.10 4.39
CA ILE A 91 -6.36 -5.88 4.61
C ILE A 91 -5.95 -5.80 6.08
N THR A 92 -4.66 -5.57 6.33
CA THR A 92 -4.13 -5.28 7.66
C THR A 92 -3.26 -4.02 7.63
N PHE A 93 -3.37 -3.18 8.65
CA PHE A 93 -2.50 -2.02 8.87
C PHE A 93 -1.77 -2.17 10.19
N LYS A 94 -0.47 -1.89 10.20
CA LYS A 94 0.36 -1.83 11.41
C LYS A 94 1.22 -0.57 11.39
N ASP A 95 1.35 0.06 12.54
CA ASP A 95 2.37 1.09 12.76
C ASP A 95 3.68 0.36 13.04
N GLU A 96 4.75 0.71 12.31
CA GLU A 96 6.04 0.02 12.40
C GLU A 96 7.20 1.01 12.20
N ASP A 97 8.23 0.89 13.04
CA ASP A 97 9.49 1.60 12.82
C ASP A 97 10.35 0.81 11.82
N LEU A 98 10.51 1.34 10.60
CA LEU A 98 11.29 0.70 9.55
C LEU A 98 12.78 1.10 9.63
N GLY A 99 13.18 1.93 10.58
CA GLY A 99 14.55 2.43 10.74
C GLY A 99 14.79 3.72 9.96
N ASP A 100 15.93 3.82 9.28
CA ASP A 100 16.38 5.04 8.60
C ASP A 100 15.71 5.23 7.22
N TYR A 101 14.38 5.29 7.21
CA TYR A 101 13.56 5.58 6.04
C TYR A 101 12.85 6.93 6.17
N HIS A 102 12.37 7.45 5.04
CA HIS A 102 11.58 8.68 5.05
C HIS A 102 10.30 8.46 5.89
N PRO A 103 9.82 9.44 6.67
CA PRO A 103 8.62 9.29 7.50
C PRO A 103 7.33 9.00 6.73
N ASN A 104 7.36 9.01 5.40
CA ASN A 104 6.23 8.67 4.53
C ASN A 104 6.53 7.38 3.76
N THR A 105 7.06 6.38 4.44
CA THR A 105 7.37 5.07 3.87
C THR A 105 6.35 4.03 4.31
N VAL A 106 6.00 3.12 3.41
CA VAL A 106 5.15 1.95 3.65
C VAL A 106 5.84 0.72 3.12
N ARG A 107 5.82 -0.36 3.91
CA ARG A 107 6.15 -1.70 3.43
C ARG A 107 4.87 -2.51 3.20
N PHE A 108 4.77 -3.11 2.02
CA PHE A 108 3.64 -3.87 1.51
C PHE A 108 3.99 -5.35 1.53
N LEU A 109 3.43 -6.09 2.49
CA LEU A 109 3.52 -7.55 2.51
C LEU A 109 2.29 -8.12 1.83
N MET A 110 2.43 -8.63 0.62
CA MET A 110 1.31 -9.02 -0.24
C MET A 110 1.34 -10.51 -0.54
N LYS A 111 0.15 -11.11 -0.62
CA LYS A 111 -0.08 -12.44 -1.18
C LYS A 111 -0.99 -12.33 -2.39
N CYS A 112 -0.57 -12.94 -3.49
CA CYS A 112 -1.32 -12.95 -4.75
C CYS A 112 -2.14 -14.22 -4.90
N LYS A 113 -3.12 -14.19 -5.81
CA LYS A 113 -4.02 -15.30 -6.12
C LYS A 113 -3.29 -16.56 -6.59
N ASN A 114 -2.24 -16.41 -7.39
CA ASN A 114 -1.36 -17.51 -7.80
C ASN A 114 -0.48 -18.09 -6.67
N GLY A 115 -0.59 -17.57 -5.43
CA GLY A 115 0.19 -18.00 -4.28
C GLY A 115 1.54 -17.30 -4.11
N LYS A 116 1.93 -16.42 -5.05
CA LYS A 116 3.15 -15.62 -4.95
C LYS A 116 3.05 -14.64 -3.77
N GLU A 117 4.08 -14.62 -2.95
CA GLU A 117 4.27 -13.62 -1.90
C GLU A 117 5.21 -12.53 -2.42
N CYS A 118 4.91 -11.28 -2.09
CA CYS A 118 5.68 -10.12 -2.50
C CYS A 118 5.89 -9.19 -1.31
N ASP A 119 7.08 -8.62 -1.24
CA ASP A 119 7.47 -7.66 -0.23
C ASP A 119 7.99 -6.42 -0.96
N VAL A 120 7.38 -5.26 -0.74
CA VAL A 120 7.74 -4.03 -1.45
C VAL A 120 7.83 -2.91 -0.42
N ILE A 121 8.84 -2.04 -0.53
CA ILE A 121 8.97 -0.85 0.31
C ILE A 121 9.01 0.41 -0.55
N GLY A 122 8.29 1.45 -0.16
CA GLY A 122 8.24 2.71 -0.91
C GLY A 122 7.72 3.88 -0.09
#